data_AF-A0A814KUA3-F1
#
_entry.id   AF-A0A814KUA3-F1
#
_cell.length_a   1.000
_cell.length_b   1.000
_cell.length_c   1.000
_cell.angle_alpha   90.00
_cell.angle_beta   90.00
_cell.angle_gamma   90.00
#
_symmetry.space_group_name_H-M   'P 1'
#
loop_
_entity.id
_entity.type
_entity.pdbx_description
1 polymer ?
#
loop_
_entity_poly.entity_id
_entity_poly.type
_entity_poly.pdbx_seq_one_letter_code
_entity_poly.pdbx_strand_id
1 'polypeptide(L)'
;NSRIVAAAFVQASGQTASGSNLRGSLVAGGQVSNTTNRNNSVNPGWRTALLSMAYTQTWLDTTSQVNQDNLSTQALLRGAMLDTILPAGLQPTCYTSEANPYEVNWQEKFYGSIVIYNQLKSIKVKYDPFGLFQCTTCVGSDDWTSDLNCPKMSNSNKNNLTIFLLLVGIFAILL
;
A
#
# COMPACT_ATOMS: atom_id res chain seq x y z
N ASN A 1 13.30 22.20 -1.62
CA ASN A 1 12.77 23.52 -2.01
C ASN A 1 11.64 23.88 -1.05
N SER A 2 11.82 24.88 -0.17
CA SER A 2 10.85 25.22 0.88
C SER A 2 9.47 25.64 0.36
N ARG A 3 9.37 26.16 -0.88
CA ARG A 3 8.09 26.52 -1.49
C ARG A 3 7.22 25.31 -1.83
N ILE A 4 7.82 24.21 -2.30
CA ILE A 4 7.09 22.97 -2.61
C ILE A 4 6.55 22.36 -1.32
N VAL A 5 7.38 22.33 -0.28
CA VAL A 5 6.99 21.86 1.06
C VAL A 5 5.81 22.68 1.58
N ALA A 6 5.93 24.00 1.59
CA ALA A 6 4.85 24.89 2.04
C ALA A 6 3.57 24.73 1.21
N ALA A 7 3.68 24.62 -0.12
CA ALA A 7 2.53 24.42 -1.00
C ALA A 7 1.80 23.11 -0.71
N ALA A 8 2.53 22.01 -0.53
CA ALA A 8 1.94 20.72 -0.20
C ALA A 8 1.30 20.73 1.20
N PHE A 9 1.91 21.40 2.20
CA PHE A 9 1.28 21.61 3.50
C PHE A 9 -0.02 22.40 3.39
N VAL A 10 -0.03 23.49 2.61
CA VAL A 10 -1.24 24.30 2.38
C VAL A 10 -2.30 23.52 1.60
N GLN A 11 -1.92 22.68 0.64
CA GLN A 11 -2.86 21.84 -0.11
C GLN A 11 -3.44 20.71 0.75
N ALA A 12 -2.61 20.05 1.56
CA ALA A 12 -3.06 19.03 2.50
C ALA A 12 -3.99 19.63 3.57
N SER A 13 -3.68 20.83 4.06
CA SER A 13 -4.47 21.53 5.09
C SER A 13 -5.65 22.37 4.56
N GLY A 14 -5.68 22.70 3.27
CA GLY A 14 -6.64 23.63 2.68
C GLY A 14 -8.04 23.02 2.56
N GLN A 15 -9.06 23.69 3.11
CA GLN A 15 -10.41 23.14 3.32
C GLN A 15 -10.41 21.92 4.24
N THR A 16 -10.20 22.14 5.53
CA THR A 16 -10.51 21.13 6.53
C THR A 16 -12.02 20.91 6.53
N ALA A 17 -12.47 19.85 5.86
CA ALA A 17 -13.78 19.27 6.16
C ALA A 17 -13.83 19.02 7.68
N SER A 18 -15.00 19.21 8.30
CA SER A 18 -15.17 18.94 9.73
C SER A 18 -14.58 17.56 10.06
N GLY A 19 -13.74 17.49 11.10
CA GLY A 19 -13.09 16.24 11.51
C GLY A 19 -11.80 15.87 10.77
N SER A 20 -11.22 16.74 9.93
CA SER A 20 -9.89 16.52 9.34
C SER A 20 -8.75 17.10 10.19
N ASN A 21 -7.60 16.43 10.18
CA ASN A 21 -6.39 16.87 10.87
C ASN A 21 -5.13 16.47 10.07
N LEU A 22 -4.12 17.35 10.07
CA LEU A 22 -2.78 17.02 9.59
C LEU A 22 -1.85 16.96 10.79
N ARG A 23 -1.30 15.78 11.07
CA ARG A 23 -0.45 15.49 12.22
C ARG A 23 0.97 15.18 11.78
N GLY A 24 1.95 15.78 12.46
CA GLY A 24 3.37 15.43 12.35
C GLY A 24 3.89 14.78 13.62
N SER A 25 4.70 13.72 13.48
CA SER A 25 5.30 12.96 14.57
C SER A 25 6.81 12.84 14.43
N LEU A 26 7.55 13.32 15.43
CA LEU A 26 9.01 13.20 15.50
C LEU A 26 9.40 11.88 16.19
N VAL A 27 9.12 10.76 15.52
CA VAL A 27 9.32 9.40 16.04
C VAL A 27 10.44 8.62 15.34
N ALA A 28 11.06 9.23 14.32
CA ALA A 28 12.19 8.68 13.60
C ALA A 28 13.52 9.34 14.06
N GLY A 29 14.61 9.13 13.33
CA GLY A 29 15.93 9.62 13.74
C GLY A 29 16.57 8.79 14.88
N GLY A 30 17.72 9.24 15.38
CA GLY A 30 18.41 8.61 16.50
C GLY A 30 18.66 7.11 16.31
N GLN A 31 18.18 6.29 17.26
CA GLN A 31 18.33 4.83 17.16
C GLN A 31 17.52 4.19 16.03
N VAL A 32 16.48 4.85 15.53
CA VAL A 32 15.70 4.37 14.37
C VAL A 32 16.53 4.48 13.08
N SER A 33 17.39 5.49 12.99
CA SER A 33 18.33 5.68 11.86
C SER A 33 19.52 4.73 11.88
N ASN A 34 19.78 4.07 13.01
CA ASN A 34 20.91 3.16 13.15
C ASN A 34 20.69 1.86 12.36
N THR A 35 21.51 1.64 11.33
CA THR A 35 21.48 0.45 10.47
C THR A 35 22.45 -0.64 10.90
N THR A 36 23.33 -0.39 11.86
CA THR A 36 24.35 -1.36 12.30
C THR A 36 23.69 -2.58 12.96
N ASN A 37 24.03 -3.78 12.46
CA ASN A 37 23.56 -5.07 12.98
C ASN A 37 22.03 -5.21 13.06
N ARG A 38 21.28 -4.57 12.15
CA ARG A 38 19.83 -4.70 12.06
C ARG A 38 19.44 -5.66 10.93
N ASN A 39 18.85 -6.81 11.29
CA ASN A 39 18.22 -7.74 10.36
C ASN A 39 16.71 -7.75 10.60
N ASN A 40 15.98 -6.86 9.93
CA ASN A 40 14.52 -6.74 10.03
C ASN A 40 13.90 -6.19 8.74
N SER A 41 12.58 -6.21 8.66
CA SER A 41 11.79 -5.81 7.48
C SER A 41 11.25 -4.38 7.55
N VAL A 42 11.79 -3.52 8.42
CA VAL A 42 11.32 -2.14 8.51
C VAL A 42 11.70 -1.42 7.23
N ASN A 43 10.74 -0.73 6.61
CA ASN A 43 10.98 0.03 5.38
C ASN A 43 12.21 0.95 5.52
N PRO A 44 13.20 0.88 4.61
CA PRO A 44 14.41 1.68 4.69
C PRO A 44 14.18 3.20 4.76
N GLY A 45 13.05 3.72 4.29
CA GLY A 45 12.69 5.13 4.42
C GLY A 45 12.67 5.63 5.87
N TRP A 46 12.40 4.76 6.83
CA TRP A 46 12.48 5.09 8.26
C TRP A 46 13.90 5.41 8.75
N ARG A 47 14.94 4.97 8.03
CA ARG A 47 16.33 5.22 8.43
C ARG A 47 16.76 6.66 8.19
N THR A 48 16.15 7.32 7.22
CA THR A 48 16.46 8.71 6.84
C THR A 48 15.36 9.69 7.23
N ALA A 49 14.17 9.20 7.59
CA ALA A 49 13.08 10.04 8.08
C ALA A 49 13.42 10.72 9.43
N LEU A 50 12.95 11.95 9.59
CA LEU A 50 12.91 12.68 10.87
C LEU A 50 11.47 12.91 11.34
N LEU A 51 10.54 13.02 10.39
CA LEU A 51 9.13 13.34 10.60
C LEU A 51 8.28 12.29 9.88
N SER A 52 7.32 11.71 10.60
CA SER A 52 6.19 10.98 10.01
C SER A 52 4.98 11.91 9.98
N MET A 53 4.31 12.03 8.84
CA MET A 53 3.11 12.87 8.70
C MET A 53 1.90 12.02 8.32
N ALA A 54 0.77 12.32 8.93
CA ALA A 54 -0.49 11.67 8.65
C ALA A 54 -1.59 12.72 8.45
N TYR A 55 -2.36 12.56 7.37
CA TYR A 55 -3.65 13.23 7.22
C TYR A 55 -4.74 12.29 7.70
N THR A 56 -5.54 12.72 8.66
CA THR A 56 -6.63 11.91 9.21
C THR A 56 -7.96 12.59 8.92
N GLN A 57 -8.97 11.80 8.57
CA GLN A 57 -10.35 12.24 8.45
C GLN A 57 -11.20 11.40 9.38
N THR A 58 -12.04 12.05 10.16
CA THR A 58 -13.00 11.40 11.06
C THR A 58 -14.43 11.63 10.58
N TRP A 59 -15.36 10.82 11.07
CA TRP A 59 -16.79 10.96 10.84
C TRP A 59 -17.55 10.49 12.07
N LEU A 60 -18.85 10.78 12.11
CA LEU A 60 -19.73 10.30 13.17
C LEU A 60 -20.27 8.91 12.81
N ASP A 61 -20.63 8.12 13.81
CA ASP A 61 -21.23 6.78 13.60
C ASP A 61 -22.55 6.86 12.79
N THR A 62 -23.23 8.01 12.83
CA THR A 62 -24.46 8.27 12.07
C THR A 62 -24.22 8.70 10.61
N THR A 63 -22.96 8.84 10.18
CA THR A 63 -22.63 9.22 8.79
C THR A 63 -22.94 8.06 7.84
N SER A 64 -23.65 8.33 6.73
CA SER A 64 -23.99 7.31 5.73
C SER A 64 -22.75 6.74 5.03
N GLN A 65 -22.82 5.47 4.57
CA GLN A 65 -21.71 4.80 3.89
C GLN A 65 -21.17 5.61 2.70
N VAL A 66 -22.05 6.13 1.84
CA VAL A 66 -21.65 6.96 0.68
C VAL A 66 -20.82 8.17 1.11
N ASN A 67 -21.17 8.81 2.23
CA ASN A 67 -20.41 9.94 2.75
C ASN A 67 -19.08 9.49 3.38
N GLN A 68 -19.04 8.33 4.05
CA GLN A 68 -17.79 7.74 4.54
C GLN A 68 -16.82 7.41 3.39
N ASP A 69 -17.32 6.84 2.30
CA ASP A 69 -16.53 6.51 1.10
C ASP A 69 -15.97 7.77 0.44
N ASN A 70 -16.79 8.82 0.34
CA ASN A 70 -16.35 10.14 -0.15
C ASN A 70 -15.26 10.74 0.74
N LEU A 71 -15.44 10.72 2.06
CA LEU A 71 -14.45 11.21 3.03
C LEU A 71 -13.15 10.41 2.98
N SER A 72 -13.23 9.08 2.86
CA SER A 72 -12.07 8.19 2.70
C SER A 72 -11.31 8.48 1.40
N THR A 73 -12.03 8.70 0.29
CA THR A 73 -11.44 9.08 -0.99
C THR A 73 -10.73 10.43 -0.91
N GLN A 74 -11.33 11.42 -0.24
CA GLN A 74 -10.68 12.70 -0.02
C GLN A 74 -9.43 12.56 0.84
N ALA A 75 -9.47 11.75 1.91
CA ALA A 75 -8.30 11.48 2.73
C ALA A 75 -7.15 10.81 1.95
N LEU A 76 -7.46 9.87 1.05
CA LEU A 76 -6.48 9.27 0.15
C LEU A 76 -5.82 10.33 -0.75
N LEU A 77 -6.61 11.21 -1.37
CA LEU A 77 -6.09 12.27 -2.24
C LEU A 77 -5.22 13.27 -1.48
N ARG A 78 -5.61 13.66 -0.26
CA ARG A 78 -4.81 14.56 0.59
C ARG A 78 -3.54 13.89 1.09
N GLY A 79 -3.61 12.60 1.45
CA GLY A 79 -2.43 11.81 1.81
C GLY A 79 -1.41 11.75 0.69
N ALA A 80 -1.85 11.51 -0.55
CA ALA A 80 -0.99 11.49 -1.73
C ALA A 80 -0.29 12.84 -1.99
N MET A 81 -0.88 13.98 -1.61
CA MET A 81 -0.22 15.28 -1.71
C MET A 81 1.03 15.37 -0.83
N LEU A 82 1.10 14.62 0.28
CA LEU A 82 2.28 14.60 1.15
C LEU A 82 3.50 13.98 0.47
N ASP A 83 3.30 13.09 -0.51
CA ASP A 83 4.40 12.53 -1.30
C ASP A 83 5.16 13.62 -2.06
N THR A 84 4.48 14.69 -2.46
CA THR A 84 5.08 15.81 -3.23
C THR A 84 6.06 16.65 -2.41
N ILE A 85 6.06 16.50 -1.08
CA ILE A 85 7.00 17.16 -0.17
C ILE A 85 8.41 16.57 -0.30
N LEU A 86 8.51 15.32 -0.75
CA LEU A 86 9.77 14.60 -0.79
C LEU A 86 10.73 15.19 -1.84
N PRO A 87 12.01 15.37 -1.48
CA PRO A 87 13.06 15.69 -2.45
C PRO A 87 13.07 14.71 -3.63
N ALA A 88 13.39 15.22 -4.82
CA ALA A 88 13.56 14.40 -6.00
C ALA A 88 14.55 13.25 -5.74
N GLY A 89 14.18 12.03 -6.15
CA GLY A 89 15.00 10.82 -5.97
C GLY A 89 14.77 10.08 -4.64
N LEU A 90 13.91 10.58 -3.75
CA LEU A 90 13.46 9.81 -2.58
C LEU A 90 12.14 9.12 -2.85
N GLN A 91 12.06 7.85 -2.45
CA GLN A 91 10.82 7.06 -2.53
C GLN A 91 9.87 7.47 -1.40
N PRO A 92 8.58 7.73 -1.71
CA PRO A 92 7.56 7.86 -0.68
C PRO A 92 7.49 6.65 0.23
N THR A 93 7.37 6.90 1.53
CA THR A 93 7.28 5.88 2.57
C THR A 93 6.03 6.18 3.41
N CYS A 94 5.27 5.15 3.73
CA CYS A 94 4.04 5.27 4.51
C CYS A 94 4.01 4.20 5.60
N TYR A 95 3.47 4.58 6.76
CA TYR A 95 3.34 3.67 7.89
C TYR A 95 2.06 2.84 7.74
N THR A 96 2.21 1.55 7.48
CA THR A 96 1.10 0.62 7.22
C THR A 96 -0.05 0.70 8.22
N SER A 97 0.27 0.83 9.51
CA SER A 97 -0.73 0.85 10.59
C SER A 97 -1.56 2.13 10.66
N GLU A 98 -1.15 3.20 9.97
CA GLU A 98 -1.83 4.50 9.94
C GLU A 98 -2.20 4.91 8.50
N ALA A 99 -2.16 3.97 7.55
CA ALA A 99 -2.38 4.24 6.12
C ALA A 99 -3.83 3.98 5.68
N ASN A 100 -4.21 4.59 4.56
CA ASN A 100 -5.46 4.27 3.89
C ASN A 100 -5.33 2.89 3.19
N PRO A 101 -6.33 1.98 3.30
CA PRO A 101 -6.27 0.65 2.66
C PRO A 101 -6.26 0.70 1.12
N TYR A 102 -6.58 1.85 0.51
CA TYR A 102 -6.59 2.06 -0.94
C TYR A 102 -5.34 2.80 -1.45
N GLU A 103 -4.28 2.83 -0.65
CA GLU A 103 -3.01 3.47 -1.01
C GLU A 103 -2.46 2.95 -2.35
N VAL A 104 -2.10 3.87 -3.25
CA VAL A 104 -1.51 3.53 -4.55
C VAL A 104 -0.03 3.22 -4.36
N ASN A 105 0.47 2.22 -5.08
CA ASN A 105 1.86 1.73 -4.95
C ASN A 105 2.20 1.33 -3.50
N TRP A 106 1.22 0.80 -2.77
CA TRP A 106 1.35 0.42 -1.36
C TRP A 106 2.50 -0.54 -1.12
N GLN A 107 2.81 -1.46 -2.05
CA GLN A 107 3.93 -2.39 -1.89
C GLN A 107 5.23 -1.64 -1.60
N GLU A 108 5.49 -0.59 -2.39
CA GLU A 108 6.71 0.19 -2.27
C GLU A 108 6.68 1.15 -1.08
N LYS A 109 5.54 1.82 -0.90
CA LYS A 109 5.37 2.78 0.21
C LYS A 109 5.45 2.11 1.57
N PHE A 110 4.91 0.89 1.70
CA PHE A 110 4.80 0.20 2.98
C PHE A 110 6.03 -0.65 3.28
N TYR A 111 6.56 -1.37 2.28
CA TYR A 111 7.58 -2.39 2.50
C TYR A 111 8.96 -2.03 1.96
N GLY A 112 9.11 -0.93 1.22
CA GLY A 112 10.36 -0.51 0.59
C GLY A 112 10.44 -0.97 -0.86
N SER A 113 11.63 -1.08 -1.45
CA SER A 113 11.73 -1.41 -2.88
C SER A 113 11.00 -2.72 -3.23
N ILE A 114 10.59 -2.85 -4.50
CA ILE A 114 9.93 -4.07 -4.98
C ILE A 114 10.76 -5.35 -4.73
N VAL A 115 12.10 -5.23 -4.66
CA VAL A 115 13.00 -6.32 -4.29
C VAL A 115 12.75 -6.80 -2.85
N ILE A 116 12.62 -5.86 -1.90
CA ILE A 116 12.31 -6.18 -0.49
C ILE A 116 10.90 -6.78 -0.40
N TYR A 117 9.92 -6.19 -1.09
CA TYR A 117 8.56 -6.72 -1.11
C TYR A 117 8.52 -8.18 -1.59
N ASN A 118 9.21 -8.50 -2.70
CA ASN A 118 9.28 -9.85 -3.23
C ASN A 118 10.01 -10.83 -2.28
N GLN A 119 11.02 -10.38 -1.54
CA GLN A 119 11.65 -11.18 -0.49
C GLN A 119 10.65 -11.50 0.62
N LEU A 120 9.91 -10.51 1.13
CA LEU A 120 8.84 -10.74 2.12
C LEU A 120 7.77 -11.69 1.58
N LYS A 121 7.39 -11.54 0.31
CA LYS A 121 6.43 -12.42 -0.35
C LYS A 121 6.92 -13.86 -0.44
N SER A 122 8.20 -14.08 -0.73
CA SER A 122 8.78 -15.43 -0.70
C SER A 122 8.74 -16.08 0.69
N ILE A 123 8.94 -15.27 1.75
CA ILE A 123 8.82 -15.72 3.14
C ILE A 123 7.36 -16.07 3.44
N LYS A 124 6.42 -15.22 3.01
CA LYS A 124 4.98 -15.48 3.14
C LYS A 124 4.59 -16.79 2.47
N VAL A 125 5.02 -17.06 1.23
CA VAL A 125 4.74 -18.32 0.53
C VAL A 125 5.32 -19.53 1.26
N LYS A 126 6.51 -19.39 1.86
CA LYS A 126 7.13 -20.47 2.66
C LYS A 126 6.30 -20.85 3.88
N TYR A 127 5.71 -19.87 4.57
CA TYR A 127 5.01 -20.10 5.85
C TYR A 127 3.48 -20.15 5.73
N ASP A 128 2.91 -19.59 4.68
CA ASP A 128 1.48 -19.60 4.38
C ASP A 128 1.23 -19.85 2.87
N PRO A 129 1.55 -21.06 2.37
CA PRO A 129 1.45 -21.39 0.95
C PRO A 129 0.01 -21.45 0.43
N PHE A 130 -0.98 -21.62 1.31
CA PHE A 130 -2.40 -21.66 0.96
C PHE A 130 -3.07 -20.29 1.11
N GLY A 131 -2.36 -19.31 1.65
CA GLY A 131 -2.88 -17.96 1.85
C GLY A 131 -4.03 -17.90 2.84
N LEU A 132 -3.95 -18.61 3.96
CA LEU A 132 -4.94 -18.57 5.04
C LEU A 132 -5.01 -17.18 5.69
N PHE A 133 -3.88 -16.49 5.80
CA PHE A 133 -3.80 -15.19 6.47
C PHE A 133 -3.76 -14.06 5.43
N GLN A 134 -4.92 -13.61 4.97
CA GLN A 134 -5.05 -12.47 4.05
C GLN A 134 -5.54 -11.20 4.75
N CYS A 135 -5.05 -10.06 4.26
CA CYS A 135 -5.55 -8.75 4.64
C CYS A 135 -5.26 -7.73 3.53
N THR A 136 -6.05 -6.66 3.49
CA THR A 136 -5.92 -5.60 2.49
C THR A 136 -4.53 -4.97 2.60
N THR A 137 -3.81 -4.85 1.48
CA THR A 137 -2.43 -4.33 1.39
C THR A 137 -1.38 -5.10 2.19
N CYS A 138 -1.67 -6.33 2.61
CA CYS A 138 -0.68 -7.19 3.24
C CYS A 138 0.23 -7.86 2.20
N VAL A 139 1.44 -8.25 2.60
CA VAL A 139 2.38 -8.97 1.72
C VAL A 139 1.71 -10.19 1.09
N GLY A 140 1.66 -10.21 -0.24
CA GLY A 140 1.04 -11.27 -1.04
C GLY A 140 -0.45 -11.08 -1.35
N SER A 141 -1.12 -10.05 -0.80
CA SER A 141 -2.53 -9.78 -1.10
C SER A 141 -2.75 -9.39 -2.57
N ASP A 142 -1.69 -8.98 -3.27
CA ASP A 142 -1.70 -8.69 -4.71
C ASP A 142 -1.97 -9.93 -5.57
N ASP A 143 -1.79 -11.14 -5.03
CA ASP A 143 -2.14 -12.39 -5.70
C ASP A 143 -3.61 -12.77 -5.55
N TRP A 144 -4.43 -11.94 -4.89
CA TRP A 144 -5.84 -12.22 -4.59
C TRP A 144 -6.77 -11.18 -5.20
N THR A 145 -8.04 -11.53 -5.36
CA THR A 145 -9.10 -10.60 -5.73
C THR A 145 -9.22 -9.47 -4.70
N SER A 146 -9.88 -8.36 -5.07
CA SER A 146 -9.97 -7.17 -4.20
C SER A 146 -10.72 -7.42 -2.89
N ASP A 147 -11.62 -8.41 -2.88
CA ASP A 147 -12.32 -8.90 -1.69
C ASP A 147 -11.54 -9.98 -0.92
N LEU A 148 -10.36 -10.35 -1.41
CA LEU A 148 -9.44 -11.35 -0.85
C LEU A 148 -10.00 -12.77 -0.77
N ASN A 149 -11.14 -13.04 -1.39
CA ASN A 149 -11.81 -14.34 -1.32
C ASN A 149 -11.23 -15.37 -2.30
N CYS A 150 -10.61 -14.93 -3.40
CA CYS A 150 -10.15 -15.80 -4.47
C CYS A 150 -8.71 -15.49 -4.89
N PRO A 151 -7.85 -16.50 -5.12
CA PRO A 151 -6.57 -16.29 -5.79
C PRO A 151 -6.78 -15.79 -7.23
N LYS A 152 -5.94 -14.84 -7.67
CA LYS A 152 -5.85 -14.45 -9.08
C LYS A 152 -5.23 -15.60 -9.87
N MET A 153 -5.87 -15.95 -10.98
CA MET A 153 -5.30 -16.96 -11.89
C MET A 153 -3.98 -16.47 -12.48
N SER A 154 -2.89 -17.21 -12.24
CA SER A 154 -1.61 -17.05 -12.94
C SER A 154 -1.79 -17.19 -14.45
N ASN A 155 -1.09 -16.36 -15.23
CA ASN A 155 -1.09 -16.45 -16.71
C ASN A 155 -0.60 -17.82 -17.23
N SER A 156 0.22 -18.55 -16.47
CA SER A 156 0.65 -19.91 -16.83
C SER A 156 -0.53 -20.90 -16.83
N ASN A 157 -1.45 -20.76 -15.88
CA ASN A 157 -2.63 -21.63 -15.79
C ASN A 157 -3.67 -21.31 -16.88
N LYS A 158 -3.77 -20.05 -17.31
CA LYS A 158 -4.63 -19.65 -18.44
C LYS A 158 -4.17 -20.28 -19.76
N ASN A 159 -2.86 -20.32 -20.00
CA ASN A 159 -2.29 -20.92 -21.21
C ASN A 159 -2.50 -22.44 -21.22
N ASN A 160 -2.28 -23.13 -20.09
CA ASN A 160 -2.51 -24.57 -19.97
C ASN A 160 -3.99 -24.94 -20.14
N LEU A 161 -4.92 -24.16 -19.58
CA LEU A 161 -6.35 -24.40 -19.72
C LEU A 161 -6.83 -24.20 -21.17
N THR A 162 -6.32 -23.18 -21.84
CA THR A 162 -6.61 -22.94 -23.27
C THR A 162 -6.11 -24.08 -24.15
N ILE A 163 -4.89 -24.57 -23.91
CA ILE A 163 -4.34 -25.73 -24.63
C ILE A 163 -5.18 -26.98 -24.38
N PHE A 164 -5.57 -27.24 -23.13
CA PHE A 164 -6.38 -28.40 -22.78
C PHE A 164 -7.76 -28.36 -23.45
N LEU A 165 -8.43 -27.21 -23.46
CA LEU A 165 -9.72 -27.04 -24.14
C LEU A 165 -9.62 -27.17 -25.66
N LEU A 166 -8.53 -26.67 -26.27
CA LEU A 166 -8.26 -26.89 -27.70
C LEU A 166 -8.06 -28.37 -28.03
N LEU A 167 -7.33 -29.11 -27.19
CA LEU A 167 -7.12 -30.55 -27.39
C LEU A 167 -8.42 -31.35 -27.26
N VAL A 168 -9.28 -31.03 -26.29
CA VAL A 168 -10.60 -31.65 -26.13
C VAL A 168 -11.50 -31.30 -27.32
N GLY A 169 -11.47 -30.05 -27.80
CA GLY A 169 -12.23 -29.62 -28.98
C GLY A 169 -11.79 -30.33 -30.27
N ILE A 170 -10.48 -30.53 -30.47
CA ILE A 170 -9.94 -31.30 -31.60
C ILE A 170 -10.39 -32.76 -31.54
N PHE A 171 -10.33 -33.39 -30.35
CA PHE A 171 -10.81 -34.77 -30.17
C PHE A 171 -12.31 -34.91 -30.43
N ALA A 172 -13.12 -33.90 -30.08
CA ALA A 172 -14.56 -33.92 -30.33
C ALA A 172 -14.96 -33.68 -31.79
N ILE A 173 -14.07 -33.14 -32.63
CA ILE A 173 -14.30 -32.95 -34.08
C ILE A 173 -13.84 -34.17 -34.90
N LEU A 174 -12.98 -35.02 -34.32
CA LEU A 174 -12.41 -36.21 -34.96
C LEU A 174 -13.15 -37.53 -34.62
N LEU A 175 -14.29 -37.44 -33.93
CA LEU A 175 -15.22 -38.53 -33.60
C LEU A 175 -16.58 -38.27 -34.25
#